data_AF-A0A946YLE6-F1
#
_entry.id   AF-A0A946YLE6-F1
#
_cell.length_a   1.000
_cell.length_b   1.000
_cell.length_c   1.000
_cell.angle_alpha   90.00
_cell.angle_beta   90.00
_cell.angle_gamma   90.00
#
_symmetry.space_group_name_H-M   'P 1'
#
loop_
_entity.id
_entity.type
_entity.pdbx_description
1 polymer ?
#
loop_
_entity_poly.entity_id
_entity_poly.type
_entity_poly.pdbx_seq_one_letter_code
_entity_poly.pdbx_strand_id
1 'polypeptide(L)' 'MFDKSMTVAGFDDELAAAIAAEEQRQEQHIELIASENYCSPRVMQAQGTV' A
#
# COMPACT_ATOMS: atom_id res chain seq x y z
N MET A 1 3.77 -8.14 22.50
CA MET A 1 5.01 -8.35 21.72
C MET A 1 5.11 -7.34 20.59
N PHE A 2 4.02 -7.03 19.87
CA PHE A 2 3.96 -5.90 18.93
C PHE A 2 2.68 -5.08 19.20
N ASP A 3 2.82 -3.76 19.18
CA ASP A 3 1.70 -2.83 19.40
C ASP A 3 0.96 -2.58 18.08
N LYS A 4 -0.37 -2.49 18.11
CA LYS A 4 -1.18 -2.25 16.90
C LYS A 4 -1.02 -0.83 16.34
N SER A 5 -0.43 0.07 17.09
CA SER A 5 -0.07 1.43 16.65
C SER A 5 1.27 1.49 15.92
N MET A 6 2.01 0.38 15.81
CA MET A 6 3.25 0.35 15.03
C MET A 6 2.94 0.57 13.54
N THR A 7 3.60 1.54 12.95
CA THR A 7 3.44 1.94 11.54
C THR A 7 4.79 1.95 10.83
N VAL A 8 4.77 1.88 9.49
CA VAL A 8 5.98 2.10 8.67
C VAL A 8 6.43 3.55 8.78
N ALA A 9 5.49 4.52 8.69
CA ALA A 9 5.79 5.92 8.95
C ALA A 9 6.31 6.13 10.38
N GLY A 10 7.38 6.94 10.53
CA GLY A 10 8.10 7.16 11.77
C GLY A 10 9.10 6.07 12.15
N PHE A 11 9.03 4.89 11.52
CA PHE A 11 10.05 3.84 11.64
C PHE A 11 11.00 3.86 10.44
N ASP A 12 10.42 3.93 9.23
CA ASP A 12 11.12 4.02 7.95
C ASP A 12 10.35 4.99 7.03
N ASP A 13 10.72 6.27 7.13
CA ASP A 13 10.06 7.35 6.38
C ASP A 13 10.37 7.31 4.88
N GLU A 14 11.52 6.74 4.48
CA GLU A 14 11.87 6.59 3.06
C GLU A 14 10.95 5.55 2.42
N LEU A 15 10.76 4.41 3.07
CA LEU A 15 9.81 3.39 2.60
C LEU A 15 8.37 3.91 2.61
N ALA A 16 7.95 4.62 3.65
CA ALA A 16 6.62 5.20 3.72
C ALA A 16 6.35 6.19 2.55
N ALA A 17 7.33 7.05 2.24
CA ALA A 17 7.24 7.98 1.13
C ALA A 17 7.16 7.28 -0.23
N ALA A 18 7.93 6.19 -0.41
CA ALA A 18 7.89 5.40 -1.65
C ALA A 18 6.53 4.72 -1.86
N ILE A 19 5.91 4.19 -0.80
CA ILE A 19 4.57 3.59 -0.88
C ILE A 19 3.52 4.64 -1.27
N ALA A 20 3.55 5.82 -0.64
CA ALA A 20 2.64 6.92 -0.97
C ALA A 20 2.80 7.43 -2.41
N ALA A 21 4.04 7.48 -2.91
CA ALA A 21 4.32 7.87 -4.29
C ALA A 21 3.76 6.85 -5.30
N GLU A 22 3.83 5.55 -5.01
CA GLU A 22 3.25 4.50 -5.87
C GLU A 22 1.71 4.53 -5.85
N GLU A 23 1.09 4.76 -4.69
CA GLU A 23 -0.36 4.95 -4.59
C GLU A 23 -0.81 6.11 -5.50
N GLN A 24 -0.14 7.26 -5.43
CA GLN A 24 -0.41 8.40 -6.30
C GLN A 24 -0.19 8.06 -7.79
N ARG A 25 0.89 7.34 -8.12
CA ARG A 25 1.22 6.95 -9.50
C ARG A 25 0.10 6.09 -10.09
N GLN A 26 -0.43 5.15 -9.32
CA GLN A 26 -1.53 4.28 -9.73
C GLN A 26 -2.84 5.03 -10.00
N GLU A 27 -3.11 6.12 -9.27
CA GLU A 27 -4.30 6.96 -9.50
C GLU A 27 -4.14 7.90 -10.70
N GLN A 28 -2.93 8.39 -10.95
CA GLN A 28 -2.65 9.38 -11.99
C GLN A 28 -2.41 8.74 -13.38
N HIS A 29 -2.19 7.42 -13.43
CA HIS A 29 -1.90 6.70 -14.66
C HIS A 29 -3.09 5.82 -15.08
N ILE A 30 -3.33 5.73 -16.40
CA ILE A 30 -4.26 4.74 -16.95
C ILE A 30 -3.47 3.43 -17.11
N GLU A 31 -3.80 2.44 -16.28
CA GLU A 31 -3.19 1.12 -16.37
C GLU A 31 -3.85 0.27 -17.46
N LEU A 32 -3.05 -0.11 -18.47
CA LEU A 32 -3.49 -0.90 -19.64
C LEU A 32 -2.79 -2.27 -19.70
N ILE A 33 -2.14 -2.67 -18.62
CA ILE A 33 -1.46 -3.96 -18.53
C ILE A 33 -2.53 -5.04 -18.32
N ALA A 34 -2.68 -5.95 -19.28
CA ALA A 34 -3.78 -6.91 -19.31
C ALA A 34 -3.85 -7.86 -18.11
N SER A 35 -2.74 -8.06 -17.40
CA SER A 35 -2.65 -8.92 -16.22
C SER A 35 -2.87 -8.19 -14.89
N GLU A 36 -2.94 -6.86 -14.90
CA GLU A 36 -3.05 -6.05 -13.69
C GLU A 36 -4.50 -5.69 -13.35
N ASN A 37 -4.74 -5.44 -12.06
CA ASN A 37 -6.05 -5.05 -11.56
C ASN A 37 -5.91 -4.37 -10.19
N TYR A 38 -6.94 -3.63 -9.78
CA TYR A 38 -7.03 -3.03 -8.46
C TYR A 38 -7.74 -3.95 -7.49
N CYS A 39 -7.02 -4.32 -6.44
CA CYS A 39 -7.54 -5.12 -5.36
C CYS A 39 -8.56 -4.33 -4.53
N SER A 40 -9.66 -4.97 -4.10
CA SER A 40 -10.62 -4.27 -3.23
C SER A 40 -10.00 -3.98 -1.85
N PRO A 41 -10.40 -2.89 -1.16
CA PRO A 41 -9.92 -2.59 0.19
C PRO A 41 -10.11 -3.73 1.20
N ARG A 42 -11.14 -4.57 1.02
CA ARG A 42 -11.39 -5.73 1.88
C ARG A 42 -10.33 -6.82 1.75
N VAL A 43 -9.79 -7.00 0.54
CA VAL A 43 -8.72 -7.98 0.31
C VAL A 43 -7.39 -7.44 0.83
N MET A 44 -7.11 -6.14 0.66
CA MET A 44 -5.94 -5.50 1.28
C MET A 44 -5.98 -5.59 2.82
N GLN A 45 -7.17 -5.39 3.42
CA GLN A 45 -7.35 -5.60 4.86
C GLN A 45 -7.00 -7.03 5.27
N ALA A 46 -7.48 -8.04 4.54
CA ALA A 46 -7.17 -9.43 4.83
C ALA A 46 -5.66 -9.75 4.69
N GLN A 47 -4.98 -9.18 3.68
CA GLN A 47 -3.53 -9.34 3.50
C GLN A 47 -2.72 -8.75 4.66
N GLY A 48 -3.19 -7.66 5.28
CA GLY A 48 -2.56 -7.03 6.43
C GLY A 48 -2.82 -7.73 7.78
N THR A 49 -3.44 -8.92 7.80
CA THR A 49 -3.74 -9.68 9.02
C THR A 49 -2.89 -10.95 9.16
N VAL A 50 -2.52 -11.29 10.41
CA VAL A 50 -2.04 -12.61 10.88
C VAL A 50 -2.62 -12.86 12.26
#